data_AF-A0A258LIE9-F1
#
_entry.id   AF-A0A258LIE9-F1
#
_cell.length_a   1.000
_cell.length_b   1.000
_cell.length_c   1.000
_cell.angle_alpha   90.00
_cell.angle_beta   90.00
_cell.angle_gamma   90.00
#
_symmetry.space_group_name_H-M   'P 1'
#
loop_
_entity.id
_entity.type
_entity.pdbx_description
1 polymer ?
#
loop_
_entity_poly.entity_id
_entity_poly.type
_entity_poly.pdbx_seq_one_letter_code
_entity_poly.pdbx_strand_id
1 'polypeptide(L)'
;MSAGLDTDVTKRPWATRALDIALGRVSTLLLASVALLLGIATFAILAGRVKLGVHSSVAIGMSVADFAALLLLIIILVGRVTRVVLERRQGAAGARLHVRLVLLFGGVAAVPAILVAIFATVFFNIGIQAWFNARVQTALDESNQVAQGYLAEHTNDIRLDALAIANDLSQNGTIFYGDATGFANFLVQQTATRGLTQAVIFEPVTGQVIASAGLLAGMGATIPNQAEIASARAGQVVVISPPDSTLERAVIQLDSTPPLMLLIERPIDPAILDHVQKTEAAVAEYQRLSQNRNGLEISFALIFATVALLVLSAAVLIGLVIANQIAKPIGHLMRAAERVRAGDLTVRVPETATGDEVAGLSRAFNRMTGQLAAQRAELMVAYGQLDERRRFTET
;
A
#
# COMPACT_ATOMS: atom_id res chain seq x y z
N MET A 1 66.61 -31.39 -16.86
CA MET A 1 65.70 -32.55 -17.05
C MET A 1 64.68 -32.55 -15.92
N SER A 2 63.40 -32.78 -16.28
CA SER A 2 62.15 -32.91 -15.49
C SER A 2 61.80 -31.78 -14.50
N ALA A 3 60.83 -30.89 -14.72
CA ALA A 3 59.38 -31.09 -14.98
C ALA A 3 58.62 -31.73 -13.81
N GLY A 4 57.58 -31.04 -13.29
CA GLY A 4 56.58 -31.69 -12.44
C GLY A 4 55.72 -30.80 -11.53
N LEU A 5 54.77 -30.06 -12.12
CA LEU A 5 53.40 -29.84 -11.64
C LEU A 5 53.16 -29.14 -10.28
N ASP A 6 52.92 -27.83 -10.33
CA ASP A 6 52.01 -27.17 -9.38
C ASP A 6 51.19 -26.09 -10.09
N THR A 7 50.15 -26.50 -10.81
CA THR A 7 49.08 -25.62 -11.32
C THR A 7 47.80 -26.43 -11.49
N ASP A 8 46.82 -26.25 -10.60
CA ASP A 8 45.47 -25.77 -10.94
C ASP A 8 44.50 -25.99 -9.77
N VAL A 9 44.57 -25.09 -8.79
CA VAL A 9 43.46 -24.85 -7.87
C VAL A 9 43.02 -23.42 -8.10
N THR A 10 41.78 -23.26 -8.56
CA THR A 10 40.96 -22.02 -8.60
C THR A 10 40.93 -21.16 -9.87
N LYS A 11 40.37 -21.70 -10.96
CA LYS A 11 39.57 -20.89 -11.90
C LYS A 11 38.16 -21.44 -12.05
N ARG A 12 37.36 -21.35 -10.96
CA ARG A 12 35.90 -21.44 -11.09
C ARG A 12 35.39 -20.12 -11.68
N PRO A 13 34.60 -20.12 -12.77
CA PRO A 13 34.15 -18.89 -13.42
C PRO A 13 33.32 -18.04 -12.46
N TRP A 14 33.53 -16.72 -12.47
CA TRP A 14 32.88 -15.74 -11.58
C TRP A 14 31.35 -15.90 -11.50
N ALA A 15 30.72 -16.30 -12.61
CA ALA A 15 29.30 -16.58 -12.70
C ALA A 15 28.83 -17.67 -11.70
N THR A 16 29.65 -18.70 -11.44
CA THR A 16 29.30 -19.77 -10.50
C THR A 16 29.36 -19.32 -9.04
N ARG A 17 30.31 -18.42 -8.71
CA ARG A 17 30.41 -17.83 -7.36
C ARG A 17 29.24 -16.87 -7.09
N ALA A 18 28.88 -16.04 -8.06
CA ALA A 18 27.73 -15.15 -7.95
C ALA A 18 26.41 -15.95 -7.76
N LEU A 19 26.25 -17.06 -8.49
CA LEU A 19 25.09 -17.94 -8.36
C LEU A 19 25.02 -18.59 -6.97
N ASP A 20 26.13 -19.08 -6.43
CA ASP A 20 26.17 -19.68 -5.08
C ASP A 20 25.90 -18.66 -3.98
N ILE A 21 26.36 -17.41 -4.12
CA ILE A 21 26.07 -16.31 -3.19
C ILE A 21 24.59 -15.93 -3.28
N ALA A 22 24.03 -15.79 -4.48
CA ALA A 22 22.61 -15.47 -4.68
C ALA A 22 21.69 -16.58 -4.13
N LEU A 23 22.07 -17.85 -4.29
CA LEU A 23 21.42 -19.03 -3.71
C LEU A 23 21.77 -19.25 -2.22
N GLY A 24 22.48 -18.33 -1.58
CA GLY A 24 22.73 -18.36 -0.14
C GLY A 24 21.43 -18.25 0.68
N ARG A 25 21.38 -18.81 1.89
CA ARG A 25 20.20 -18.66 2.76
C ARG A 25 20.03 -17.22 3.25
N VAL A 26 21.16 -16.55 3.52
CA VAL A 26 21.21 -15.17 4.00
C VAL A 26 20.78 -14.19 2.91
N SER A 27 21.27 -14.35 1.68
CA SER A 27 20.89 -13.51 0.54
C SER A 27 19.38 -13.57 0.25
N THR A 28 18.78 -14.77 0.29
CA THR A 28 17.33 -14.92 0.10
C THR A 28 16.51 -14.19 1.16
N LEU A 29 16.91 -14.30 2.43
CA LEU A 29 16.19 -13.64 3.53
C LEU A 29 16.37 -12.12 3.48
N LEU A 30 17.59 -11.66 3.14
CA LEU A 30 17.90 -10.23 3.02
C LEU A 30 17.13 -9.61 1.86
N LEU A 31 17.16 -10.23 0.68
CA LEU A 31 16.38 -9.77 -0.48
C LEU A 31 14.88 -9.75 -0.17
N ALA A 32 14.36 -10.78 0.49
CA ALA A 32 12.95 -10.84 0.80
C ALA A 32 12.53 -9.80 1.87
N SER A 33 13.41 -9.49 2.81
CA SER A 33 13.20 -8.40 3.77
C SER A 33 13.21 -7.04 3.08
N VAL A 34 14.14 -6.83 2.13
CA VAL A 34 14.20 -5.61 1.32
C VAL A 34 12.95 -5.47 0.46
N ALA A 35 12.50 -6.55 -0.19
CA ALA A 35 11.28 -6.55 -0.99
C ALA A 35 10.04 -6.21 -0.14
N LEU A 36 9.96 -6.73 1.09
CA LEU A 36 8.86 -6.43 2.00
C LEU A 36 8.87 -4.95 2.42
N LEU A 37 10.04 -4.43 2.79
CA LEU A 37 10.19 -3.02 3.16
C LEU A 37 9.87 -2.09 1.98
N LEU A 38 10.29 -2.47 0.76
CA LEU A 38 9.99 -1.74 -0.46
C LEU A 38 8.48 -1.71 -0.71
N GLY A 39 7.80 -2.86 -0.64
CA GLY A 39 6.35 -2.94 -0.80
C GLY A 39 5.58 -2.11 0.24
N ILE A 40 6.00 -2.15 1.51
CA ILE A 40 5.42 -1.30 2.57
C ILE A 40 5.62 0.18 2.26
N ALA A 41 6.80 0.58 1.78
CA ALA A 41 7.08 1.96 1.39
C ALA A 41 6.23 2.39 0.19
N THR A 42 6.11 1.56 -0.84
CA THR A 42 5.24 1.79 -2.02
C THR A 42 3.79 2.02 -1.59
N PHE A 43 3.29 1.17 -0.69
CA PHE A 43 1.94 1.32 -0.13
C PHE A 43 1.77 2.62 0.66
N ALA A 44 2.71 2.97 1.54
CA ALA A 44 2.62 4.20 2.34
C ALA A 44 2.56 5.48 1.49
N ILE A 45 3.25 5.47 0.34
CA ILE A 45 3.23 6.56 -0.64
C ILE A 45 1.89 6.60 -1.37
N LEU A 46 1.41 5.46 -1.89
CA LEU A 46 0.12 5.40 -2.61
C LEU A 46 -1.09 5.68 -1.73
N ALA A 47 -1.01 5.32 -0.44
CA ALA A 47 -2.03 5.62 0.57
C ALA A 47 -2.05 7.10 0.98
N GLY A 48 -1.20 7.96 0.40
CA GLY A 48 -1.16 9.39 0.69
C GLY A 48 -0.66 9.73 2.10
N ARG A 49 -0.13 8.74 2.85
CA ARG A 49 0.41 8.97 4.20
C ARG A 49 1.75 9.71 4.17
N VAL A 50 2.46 9.64 3.05
CA VAL A 50 3.72 10.35 2.83
C VAL A 50 3.52 11.42 1.76
N LYS A 51 3.40 12.68 2.18
CA LYS A 51 3.35 13.86 1.31
C LYS A 51 4.75 14.23 0.78
N LEU A 52 5.48 13.26 0.24
CA LEU A 52 6.58 13.61 -0.66
C LEU A 52 5.92 14.19 -1.92
N GLY A 53 6.50 15.19 -2.57
CA GLY A 53 6.04 15.69 -3.88
C GLY A 53 6.26 14.66 -4.98
N VAL A 54 5.74 13.46 -4.79
CA VAL A 54 5.99 12.26 -5.59
C VAL A 54 5.21 12.44 -6.88
N HIS A 55 5.91 12.84 -7.94
CA HIS A 55 5.41 12.70 -9.30
C HIS A 55 5.00 11.23 -9.54
N SER A 56 3.91 11.02 -10.29
CA SER A 56 3.38 9.70 -10.67
C SER A 56 4.48 8.69 -11.12
N SER A 57 5.57 9.19 -11.69
CA SER A 57 6.74 8.41 -12.11
C SER A 57 7.45 7.63 -10.99
N VAL A 58 7.55 8.17 -9.77
CA VAL A 58 8.24 7.49 -8.66
C VAL A 58 7.40 6.34 -8.11
N ALA A 59 6.07 6.53 -8.01
CA ALA A 59 5.16 5.46 -7.59
C ALA A 59 5.16 4.30 -8.60
N ILE A 60 5.20 4.61 -9.90
CA ILE A 60 5.35 3.60 -10.97
C ILE A 60 6.72 2.91 -10.84
N GLY A 61 7.80 3.67 -10.66
CA GLY A 61 9.15 3.12 -10.49
C GLY A 61 9.28 2.17 -9.30
N MET A 62 8.67 2.52 -8.17
CA MET A 62 8.64 1.64 -6.98
C MET A 62 7.80 0.38 -7.23
N SER A 63 6.64 0.50 -7.89
CA SER A 63 5.83 -0.65 -8.27
C SER A 63 6.59 -1.62 -9.18
N VAL A 64 7.33 -1.09 -10.17
CA VAL A 64 8.20 -1.90 -11.04
C VAL A 64 9.31 -2.57 -10.23
N ALA A 65 9.90 -1.86 -9.28
CA ALA A 65 10.94 -2.42 -8.41
C ALA A 65 10.40 -3.54 -7.50
N ASP A 66 9.17 -3.41 -6.97
CA ASP A 66 8.48 -4.47 -6.22
C ASP A 66 8.25 -5.72 -7.08
N PHE A 67 7.75 -5.55 -8.31
CA PHE A 67 7.58 -6.64 -9.26
C PHE A 67 8.91 -7.33 -9.59
N ALA A 68 9.97 -6.54 -9.83
CA ALA A 68 11.30 -7.08 -10.12
C ALA A 68 11.86 -7.86 -8.92
N ALA A 69 11.70 -7.35 -7.70
CA ALA A 69 12.15 -8.03 -6.48
C ALA A 69 11.41 -9.35 -6.26
N LEU A 70 10.09 -9.36 -6.45
CA LEU A 70 9.28 -10.58 -6.39
C LEU A 70 9.69 -11.61 -7.44
N LEU A 71 9.86 -11.18 -8.68
CA LEU A 71 10.27 -12.05 -9.78
C LEU A 71 11.66 -12.66 -9.48
N LEU A 72 12.59 -11.86 -8.96
CA LEU A 72 13.92 -12.31 -8.57
C LEU A 72 13.84 -13.34 -7.43
N LEU A 73 12.99 -13.13 -6.41
CA LEU A 73 12.75 -14.11 -5.36
C LEU A 73 12.16 -15.42 -5.89
N ILE A 74 11.20 -15.36 -6.82
CA ILE A 74 10.63 -16.54 -7.47
C ILE A 74 11.72 -17.31 -8.23
N ILE A 75 12.56 -16.60 -9.01
CA ILE A 75 13.67 -17.22 -9.74
C ILE A 75 14.64 -17.91 -8.78
N ILE A 76 15.03 -17.26 -7.68
CA ILE A 76 15.95 -17.87 -6.70
C ILE A 76 15.32 -19.11 -6.06
N LEU A 77 14.04 -19.03 -5.69
CA LEU A 77 13.33 -20.14 -5.07
C LEU A 77 13.22 -21.34 -6.02
N VAL A 78 12.80 -21.10 -7.26
CA VAL A 78 12.72 -22.12 -8.31
C VAL A 78 14.11 -22.69 -8.59
N GLY A 79 15.14 -21.85 -8.72
CA GLY A 79 16.53 -22.27 -8.90
C GLY A 79 17.04 -23.18 -7.79
N ARG A 80 16.65 -22.90 -6.54
CA ARG A 80 17.03 -23.73 -5.38
C ARG A 80 16.36 -25.11 -5.44
N VAL A 81 15.07 -25.16 -5.78
CA VAL A 81 14.33 -26.43 -5.93
C VAL A 81 14.88 -27.24 -7.11
N THR A 82 15.12 -26.61 -8.25
CA THR A 82 15.64 -27.31 -9.45
C THR A 82 17.04 -27.87 -9.22
N ARG A 83 17.94 -27.14 -8.55
CA ARG A 83 19.28 -27.65 -8.18
C ARG A 83 19.18 -28.96 -7.38
N VAL A 84 18.31 -28.98 -6.37
CA VAL A 84 18.08 -30.18 -5.54
C VAL A 84 17.52 -31.35 -6.36
N VAL A 85 16.62 -31.06 -7.31
CA VAL A 85 16.06 -32.07 -8.22
C VAL A 85 17.10 -32.57 -9.23
N LEU A 86 18.01 -31.71 -9.71
CA LEU A 86 19.08 -32.06 -10.64
C LEU A 86 20.18 -32.91 -9.98
N GLU A 87 20.53 -32.64 -8.72
CA GLU A 87 21.48 -33.47 -7.94
C GLU A 87 21.03 -34.94 -7.83
N ARG A 88 19.71 -35.20 -7.95
CA ARG A 88 19.16 -36.56 -8.06
C ARG A 88 19.65 -37.33 -9.29
N ARG A 89 19.86 -36.65 -10.42
CA ARG A 89 20.26 -37.30 -11.68
C ARG A 89 21.71 -37.76 -11.68
N GLN A 90 22.54 -37.23 -10.77
CA GLN A 90 23.97 -37.57 -10.66
C GLN A 90 24.25 -38.78 -9.74
N GLY A 91 23.23 -39.50 -9.25
CA GLY A 91 23.39 -40.81 -8.63
C GLY A 91 23.91 -40.83 -7.18
N ALA A 92 23.93 -39.70 -6.47
CA ALA A 92 24.32 -39.67 -5.07
C ALA A 92 23.37 -40.53 -4.19
N ALA A 93 23.93 -41.51 -3.46
CA ALA A 93 23.18 -42.33 -2.51
C ALA A 93 22.41 -41.44 -1.50
N GLY A 94 21.08 -41.62 -1.41
CA GLY A 94 20.19 -40.80 -0.56
C GLY A 94 19.39 -39.70 -1.29
N ALA A 95 19.69 -39.38 -2.55
CA ALA A 95 19.06 -38.26 -3.26
C ALA A 95 17.53 -38.41 -3.49
N ARG A 96 17.00 -39.64 -3.59
CA ARG A 96 15.55 -39.88 -3.73
C ARG A 96 14.78 -39.47 -2.47
N LEU A 97 15.34 -39.75 -1.29
CA LEU A 97 14.74 -39.38 -0.01
C LEU A 97 14.77 -37.86 0.17
N HIS A 98 15.90 -37.24 -0.18
CA HIS A 98 16.10 -35.79 -0.08
C HIS A 98 15.05 -35.02 -0.89
N VAL A 99 14.83 -35.39 -2.16
CA VAL A 99 13.81 -34.75 -3.01
C VAL A 99 12.40 -35.02 -2.51
N ARG A 100 12.08 -36.25 -2.07
CA ARG A 100 10.75 -36.59 -1.55
C ARG A 100 10.40 -35.77 -0.32
N LEU A 101 11.34 -35.60 0.61
CA LEU A 101 11.15 -34.78 1.81
C LEU A 101 10.98 -33.31 1.45
N VAL A 102 11.82 -32.75 0.58
CA VAL A 102 11.70 -31.35 0.14
C VAL A 102 10.35 -31.08 -0.54
N LEU A 103 9.87 -32.00 -1.38
CA LEU A 103 8.56 -31.86 -2.04
C LEU A 103 7.39 -31.99 -1.07
N LEU A 104 7.44 -32.93 -0.12
CA LEU A 104 6.38 -33.10 0.89
C LEU A 104 6.30 -31.89 1.83
N PHE A 105 7.42 -31.49 2.43
CA PHE A 105 7.47 -30.33 3.32
C PHE A 105 7.20 -29.02 2.57
N GLY A 106 7.71 -28.89 1.34
CA GLY A 106 7.44 -27.75 0.48
C GLY A 106 5.96 -27.64 0.13
N GLY A 107 5.33 -28.74 -0.30
CA GLY A 107 3.90 -28.75 -0.65
C GLY A 107 2.99 -28.44 0.55
N VAL A 108 3.23 -29.09 1.70
CA VAL A 108 2.44 -28.89 2.93
C VAL A 108 2.50 -27.44 3.42
N ALA A 109 3.64 -26.77 3.26
CA ALA A 109 3.77 -25.36 3.65
C ALA A 109 3.32 -24.37 2.56
N ALA A 110 3.47 -24.73 1.28
CA ALA A 110 3.12 -23.86 0.15
C ALA A 110 1.60 -23.65 0.05
N VAL A 111 0.82 -24.73 0.16
CA VAL A 111 -0.62 -24.67 -0.08
C VAL A 111 -1.32 -23.68 0.87
N PRO A 112 -1.13 -23.73 2.21
CA PRO A 112 -1.73 -22.76 3.11
C PRO A 112 -1.26 -21.33 2.87
N ALA A 113 0.03 -21.12 2.59
CA ALA A 113 0.59 -19.79 2.33
C ALA A 113 -0.03 -19.16 1.08
N ILE A 114 -0.17 -19.93 0.00
CA ILE A 114 -0.79 -19.49 -1.25
C ILE A 114 -2.28 -19.19 -1.02
N LEU A 115 -2.99 -20.07 -0.31
CA LEU A 115 -4.41 -19.86 0.00
C LEU A 115 -4.63 -18.58 0.80
N VAL A 116 -3.83 -18.33 1.84
CA VAL A 116 -3.89 -17.09 2.64
C VAL A 116 -3.61 -15.86 1.76
N ALA A 117 -2.62 -15.93 0.87
CA ALA A 117 -2.28 -14.83 -0.02
C ALA A 117 -3.42 -14.49 -1.00
N ILE A 118 -4.02 -15.52 -1.61
CA ILE A 118 -5.18 -15.37 -2.50
C ILE A 118 -6.35 -14.80 -1.73
N PHE A 119 -6.69 -15.39 -0.59
CA PHE A 119 -7.81 -14.95 0.24
C PHE A 119 -7.64 -13.50 0.69
N ALA A 120 -6.45 -13.13 1.18
CA ALA A 120 -6.15 -11.78 1.61
C ALA A 120 -6.27 -10.77 0.46
N THR A 121 -5.78 -11.11 -0.73
CA THR A 121 -5.89 -10.26 -1.93
C THR A 121 -7.35 -10.08 -2.33
N VAL A 122 -8.13 -11.15 -2.38
CA VAL A 122 -9.56 -11.11 -2.74
C VAL A 122 -10.36 -10.31 -1.71
N PHE A 123 -10.16 -10.59 -0.43
CA PHE A 123 -10.83 -9.89 0.66
C PHE A 123 -10.52 -8.41 0.66
N PHE A 124 -9.25 -8.04 0.44
CA PHE A 124 -8.85 -6.65 0.35
C PHE A 124 -9.47 -5.94 -0.85
N ASN A 125 -9.48 -6.57 -2.03
CA ASN A 125 -10.14 -6.05 -3.23
C ASN A 125 -11.64 -5.79 -2.99
N ILE A 126 -12.35 -6.74 -2.37
CA ILE A 126 -13.77 -6.56 -2.01
C ILE A 126 -13.92 -5.40 -1.01
N GLY A 127 -13.03 -5.31 -0.02
CA GLY A 127 -13.00 -4.22 0.94
C GLY A 127 -12.86 -2.86 0.26
N ILE A 128 -11.86 -2.68 -0.60
CA ILE A 128 -11.65 -1.44 -1.37
C ILE A 128 -12.89 -1.11 -2.22
N GLN A 129 -13.44 -2.08 -2.95
CA GLN A 129 -14.65 -1.86 -3.74
C GLN A 129 -15.85 -1.43 -2.88
N ALA A 130 -15.97 -1.92 -1.65
CA ALA A 130 -17.05 -1.51 -0.74
C ALA A 130 -16.95 -0.03 -0.33
N TRP A 131 -15.74 0.53 -0.23
CA TRP A 131 -15.54 1.95 0.07
C TRP A 131 -15.57 2.84 -1.17
N PHE A 132 -15.14 2.32 -2.33
CA PHE A 132 -15.04 3.08 -3.60
C PHE A 132 -16.10 2.70 -4.64
N ASN A 133 -17.31 2.39 -4.20
CA ASN A 133 -18.40 2.03 -5.10
C ASN A 133 -19.18 3.27 -5.59
N ALA A 134 -19.99 3.05 -6.63
CA ALA A 134 -20.85 4.09 -7.19
C ALA A 134 -21.83 4.69 -6.17
N ARG A 135 -22.29 3.93 -5.17
CA ARG A 135 -23.26 4.43 -4.18
C ARG A 135 -22.62 5.45 -3.23
N VAL A 136 -21.39 5.20 -2.78
CA VAL A 136 -20.62 6.14 -1.95
C VAL A 136 -20.30 7.40 -2.74
N GLN A 137 -19.89 7.24 -4.01
CA GLN A 137 -19.65 8.37 -4.90
C GLN A 137 -20.93 9.20 -5.11
N THR A 138 -22.05 8.57 -5.44
CA THR A 138 -23.34 9.26 -5.62
C THR A 138 -23.78 9.96 -4.36
N ALA A 139 -23.70 9.32 -3.19
CA ALA A 139 -24.08 9.96 -1.93
C ALA A 139 -23.24 11.20 -1.61
N LEU A 140 -21.94 11.16 -1.90
CA LEU A 140 -21.03 12.31 -1.75
C LEU A 140 -21.32 13.42 -2.77
N ASP A 141 -21.51 13.06 -4.03
CA ASP A 141 -21.83 14.01 -5.11
C ASP A 141 -23.20 14.68 -4.87
N GLU A 142 -24.21 13.91 -4.45
CA GLU A 142 -25.54 14.43 -4.06
C GLU A 142 -25.44 15.33 -2.83
N SER A 143 -24.64 14.98 -1.81
CA SER A 143 -24.41 15.84 -0.65
C SER A 143 -23.77 17.17 -1.04
N ASN A 144 -22.81 17.15 -1.97
CA ASN A 144 -22.21 18.37 -2.51
C ASN A 144 -23.21 19.19 -3.32
N GLN A 145 -24.06 18.55 -4.13
CA GLN A 145 -25.13 19.22 -4.86
C GLN A 145 -26.14 19.89 -3.92
N VAL A 146 -26.51 19.24 -2.81
CA VAL A 146 -27.39 19.82 -1.79
C VAL A 146 -26.73 21.03 -1.12
N ALA A 147 -25.44 20.92 -0.76
CA ALA A 147 -24.69 22.02 -0.15
C ALA A 147 -24.58 23.24 -1.09
N GLN A 148 -24.21 23.02 -2.35
CA GLN A 148 -24.14 24.08 -3.36
C GLN A 148 -25.52 24.63 -3.71
N GLY A 149 -26.55 23.77 -3.76
CA GLY A 149 -27.94 24.16 -3.98
C GLY A 149 -28.46 25.10 -2.89
N TYR A 150 -28.08 24.89 -1.63
CA TYR A 150 -28.45 25.79 -0.53
C TYR A 150 -27.86 27.20 -0.71
N LEU A 151 -26.59 27.30 -1.13
CA LEU A 151 -25.97 28.60 -1.44
C LEU A 151 -26.61 29.26 -2.65
N ALA A 152 -26.93 28.48 -3.70
CA ALA A 152 -27.62 28.99 -4.88
C ALA A 152 -29.02 29.52 -4.54
N GLU A 153 -29.74 28.87 -3.62
CA GLU A 153 -31.02 29.36 -3.11
C GLU A 153 -30.85 30.67 -2.34
N HIS A 154 -29.84 30.79 -1.48
CA HIS A 154 -29.53 32.04 -0.78
C HIS A 154 -29.22 33.21 -1.74
N THR A 155 -28.39 32.94 -2.76
CA THR A 155 -28.10 33.90 -3.83
C THR A 155 -29.38 34.32 -4.58
N ASN A 156 -30.32 33.40 -4.77
CA ASN A 156 -31.59 33.70 -5.42
C ASN A 156 -32.53 34.50 -4.50
N ASP A 157 -32.60 34.17 -3.21
CA ASP A 157 -33.42 34.89 -2.24
C ASP A 157 -32.99 36.34 -2.08
N ILE A 158 -31.69 36.60 -1.90
CA ILE A 158 -31.18 37.96 -1.76
C ILE A 158 -31.39 38.76 -3.07
N ARG A 159 -31.34 38.09 -4.22
CA ARG A 159 -31.67 38.70 -5.51
C ARG A 159 -33.14 39.13 -5.57
N LEU A 160 -34.06 38.24 -5.18
CA LEU A 160 -35.49 38.52 -5.16
C LEU A 160 -35.83 39.62 -4.17
N ASP A 161 -35.16 39.65 -3.02
CA ASP A 161 -35.31 40.71 -2.03
C ASP A 161 -34.85 42.07 -2.56
N ALA A 162 -33.68 42.13 -3.18
CA ALA A 162 -33.16 43.36 -3.78
C ALA A 162 -34.12 43.91 -4.84
N LEU A 163 -34.66 43.04 -5.71
CA LEU A 163 -35.66 43.41 -6.72
C LEU A 163 -36.94 43.94 -6.09
N ALA A 164 -37.45 43.27 -5.07
CA ALA A 164 -38.69 43.66 -4.42
C ALA A 164 -38.55 45.01 -3.69
N ILE A 165 -37.46 45.21 -2.94
CA ILE A 165 -37.18 46.50 -2.29
C ILE A 165 -36.99 47.60 -3.33
N ALA A 166 -36.26 47.33 -4.41
CA ALA A 166 -36.07 48.30 -5.50
C ALA A 166 -37.39 48.68 -6.16
N ASN A 167 -38.26 47.72 -6.43
CA ASN A 167 -39.58 47.98 -7.03
C ASN A 167 -40.49 48.78 -6.07
N ASP A 168 -40.51 48.44 -4.77
CA ASP A 168 -41.27 49.18 -3.77
C ASP A 168 -40.78 50.64 -3.66
N LEU A 169 -39.46 50.84 -3.75
CA LEU A 169 -38.81 52.15 -3.78
C LEU A 169 -39.11 52.91 -5.08
N SER A 170 -39.14 52.25 -6.23
CA SER A 170 -39.48 52.90 -7.50
C SER A 170 -40.95 53.33 -7.56
N GLN A 171 -41.87 52.53 -7.01
CA GLN A 171 -43.31 52.85 -7.01
C GLN A 171 -43.69 53.92 -6.00
N ASN A 172 -43.13 53.87 -4.79
CA ASN A 172 -43.48 54.78 -3.69
C ASN A 172 -42.42 55.87 -3.46
N GLY A 173 -41.33 55.86 -4.25
CA GLY A 173 -40.16 56.73 -4.11
C GLY A 173 -40.49 58.22 -4.03
N THR A 174 -41.44 58.68 -4.85
CA THR A 174 -41.93 60.07 -4.87
C THR A 174 -42.39 60.58 -3.51
N ILE A 175 -42.92 59.69 -2.66
CA ILE A 175 -43.37 60.03 -1.30
C ILE A 175 -42.19 60.23 -0.35
N PHE A 176 -41.07 59.57 -0.63
CA PHE A 176 -39.88 59.63 0.22
C PHE A 176 -38.84 60.66 -0.24
N TYR A 177 -38.86 61.09 -1.51
CA TYR A 177 -37.97 62.13 -2.01
C TYR A 177 -38.25 63.47 -1.30
N GLY A 178 -37.39 63.81 -0.33
CA GLY A 178 -37.49 65.01 0.49
C GLY A 178 -37.74 64.74 1.99
N ASP A 179 -38.12 63.51 2.37
CA ASP A 179 -38.23 63.07 3.76
C ASP A 179 -37.20 61.97 4.06
N ALA A 180 -36.02 62.41 4.51
CA ALA A 180 -34.93 61.51 4.89
C ALA A 180 -35.34 60.54 6.02
N THR A 181 -36.29 60.94 6.88
CA THR A 181 -36.76 60.13 8.00
C THR A 181 -37.70 59.03 7.53
N GLY A 182 -38.63 59.35 6.63
CA GLY A 182 -39.52 58.37 5.99
C GLY A 182 -38.76 57.30 5.21
N PHE A 183 -37.72 57.70 4.48
CA PHE A 183 -36.87 56.78 3.72
C PHE A 183 -36.07 55.83 4.62
N ALA A 184 -35.49 56.36 5.70
CA ALA A 184 -34.79 55.54 6.70
C ALA A 184 -35.74 54.55 7.39
N ASN A 185 -36.94 54.99 7.78
CA ASN A 185 -37.95 54.12 8.42
C ASN A 185 -38.42 52.99 7.49
N PHE A 186 -38.62 53.28 6.20
CA PHE A 186 -38.94 52.26 5.21
C PHE A 186 -37.84 51.19 5.11
N LEU A 187 -36.57 51.61 4.99
CA LEU A 187 -35.45 50.67 4.93
C LEU A 187 -35.29 49.88 6.24
N VAL A 188 -35.55 50.48 7.40
CA VAL A 188 -35.57 49.76 8.70
C VAL A 188 -36.64 48.67 8.70
N GLN A 189 -37.84 48.96 8.17
CA GLN A 189 -38.90 47.97 8.08
C GLN A 189 -38.51 46.82 7.12
N GLN A 190 -37.97 47.15 5.94
CA GLN A 190 -37.56 46.15 4.95
C GLN A 190 -36.41 45.27 5.46
N THR A 191 -35.42 45.87 6.14
CA THR A 191 -34.30 45.11 6.70
C THR A 191 -34.74 44.16 7.80
N ALA A 192 -35.66 44.60 8.68
CA ALA A 192 -36.18 43.77 9.76
C ALA A 192 -37.06 42.60 9.28
N THR A 193 -37.93 42.82 8.27
CA THR A 193 -38.85 41.77 7.79
C THR A 193 -38.18 40.71 6.93
N ARG A 194 -37.10 41.06 6.23
CA ARG A 194 -36.38 40.17 5.30
C ARG A 194 -35.09 39.58 5.90
N GLY A 195 -34.81 39.86 7.18
CA GLY A 195 -33.61 39.35 7.85
C GLY A 195 -32.30 39.90 7.28
N LEU A 196 -32.32 41.12 6.75
CA LEU A 196 -31.11 41.76 6.20
C LEU A 196 -30.30 42.38 7.33
N THR A 197 -28.98 42.20 7.29
CA THR A 197 -28.06 42.82 8.25
C THR A 197 -27.92 44.31 7.98
N GLN A 198 -27.97 44.71 6.71
CA GLN A 198 -27.86 46.10 6.29
C GLN A 198 -28.57 46.33 4.95
N ALA A 199 -29.15 47.51 4.78
CA ALA A 199 -29.53 48.08 3.49
C ALA A 199 -28.91 49.47 3.36
N VAL A 200 -28.44 49.81 2.18
CA VAL A 200 -27.67 51.02 1.89
C VAL A 200 -28.12 51.55 0.55
N ILE A 201 -28.45 52.83 0.50
CA ILE A 201 -28.71 53.53 -0.74
C ILE A 201 -27.57 54.51 -0.95
N PHE A 202 -26.92 54.41 -2.10
CA PHE A 202 -25.74 55.19 -2.42
C PHE A 202 -25.79 55.72 -3.84
N GLU A 203 -25.11 56.83 -4.07
CA GLU A 203 -24.92 57.37 -5.41
C GLU A 203 -23.79 56.61 -6.14
N PRO A 204 -24.03 56.09 -7.35
CA PRO A 204 -23.13 55.16 -8.01
C PRO A 204 -21.88 55.81 -8.61
N VAL A 205 -21.78 57.15 -8.61
CA VAL A 205 -20.61 57.89 -9.15
C VAL A 205 -19.66 58.31 -8.03
N THR A 206 -20.18 58.91 -6.98
CA THR A 206 -19.38 59.38 -5.83
C THR A 206 -19.19 58.30 -4.77
N GLY A 207 -20.02 57.25 -4.76
CA GLY A 207 -20.08 56.26 -3.68
C GLY A 207 -20.68 56.83 -2.40
N GLN A 208 -21.27 58.03 -2.43
CA GLN A 208 -21.84 58.68 -1.26
C GLN A 208 -23.07 57.92 -0.79
N VAL A 209 -23.07 57.50 0.48
CA VAL A 209 -24.23 56.89 1.12
C VAL A 209 -25.26 57.98 1.44
N ILE A 210 -26.46 57.80 0.91
CA ILE A 210 -27.61 58.70 1.07
C ILE A 210 -28.46 58.24 2.25
N ALA A 211 -28.66 56.93 2.37
CA ALA A 211 -29.40 56.33 3.47
C ALA A 211 -28.85 54.95 3.80
N SER A 212 -28.94 54.55 5.07
CA SER A 212 -28.64 53.20 5.49
C SER A 212 -29.56 52.78 6.63
N ALA A 213 -29.89 51.50 6.68
CA ALA A 213 -30.66 50.88 7.74
C ALA A 213 -30.12 49.47 8.05
N GLY A 214 -30.53 48.91 9.19
CA GLY A 214 -30.09 47.61 9.67
C GLY A 214 -29.05 47.70 10.79
N LEU A 215 -28.62 46.54 11.27
CA LEU A 215 -27.72 46.39 12.41
C LEU A 215 -26.34 47.01 12.15
N LEU A 216 -25.86 46.96 10.90
CA LEU A 216 -24.54 47.50 10.53
C LEU A 216 -24.58 48.92 9.95
N ALA A 217 -25.74 49.60 9.94
CA ALA A 217 -25.89 50.90 9.27
C ALA A 217 -24.88 51.97 9.72
N GLY A 218 -24.47 51.94 11.00
CA GLY A 218 -23.49 52.87 11.57
C GLY A 218 -22.02 52.51 11.34
N MET A 219 -21.71 51.32 10.82
CA MET A 219 -20.33 50.84 10.60
C MET A 219 -19.79 51.17 9.20
N GLY A 220 -20.59 51.87 8.38
CA GLY A 220 -20.28 52.11 6.98
C GLY A 220 -20.62 50.92 6.09
N ALA A 221 -20.59 51.13 4.79
CA ALA A 221 -20.88 50.11 3.79
C ALA A 221 -19.68 49.93 2.86
N THR A 222 -19.34 48.69 2.55
CA THR A 222 -18.30 48.44 1.54
C THR A 222 -18.93 48.57 0.16
N ILE A 223 -18.72 49.73 -0.47
CA ILE A 223 -19.27 50.03 -1.79
C ILE A 223 -18.72 49.03 -2.84
N PRO A 224 -19.58 48.50 -3.72
CA PRO A 224 -19.17 47.60 -4.80
C PRO A 224 -18.11 48.22 -5.72
N ASN A 225 -17.31 47.37 -6.37
CA ASN A 225 -16.31 47.82 -7.32
C ASN A 225 -16.96 48.36 -8.63
N GLN A 226 -16.18 49.02 -9.49
CA GLN A 226 -16.73 49.63 -10.71
C GLN A 226 -17.37 48.61 -11.68
N ALA A 227 -16.89 47.36 -11.72
CA ALA A 227 -17.46 46.33 -12.58
C ALA A 227 -18.84 45.89 -12.06
N GLU A 228 -18.97 45.69 -10.75
CA GLU A 228 -20.24 45.36 -10.09
C GLU A 228 -21.26 46.49 -10.25
N ILE A 229 -20.84 47.74 -10.07
CA ILE A 229 -21.67 48.93 -10.33
C ILE A 229 -22.10 48.98 -11.80
N ALA A 230 -21.19 48.75 -12.75
CA ALA A 230 -21.51 48.78 -14.18
C ALA A 230 -22.55 47.71 -14.55
N SER A 231 -22.42 46.49 -14.01
CA SER A 231 -23.41 45.41 -14.19
C SER A 231 -24.76 45.74 -13.55
N ALA A 232 -24.76 46.33 -12.35
CA ALA A 232 -25.98 46.76 -11.69
C ALA A 232 -26.72 47.87 -12.48
N ARG A 233 -25.97 48.76 -13.14
CA ARG A 233 -26.53 49.80 -14.04
C ARG A 233 -27.18 49.24 -15.30
N ALA A 234 -26.84 48.01 -15.69
CA ALA A 234 -27.49 47.34 -16.81
C ALA A 234 -28.87 46.76 -16.42
N GLY A 235 -29.38 47.05 -15.22
CA GLY A 235 -30.65 46.54 -14.70
C GLY A 235 -30.56 45.11 -14.15
N GLN A 236 -29.35 44.57 -13.99
CA GLN A 236 -29.14 43.24 -13.41
C GLN A 236 -28.91 43.35 -11.91
N VAL A 237 -29.44 42.41 -11.13
CA VAL A 237 -29.03 42.30 -9.73
C VAL A 237 -27.71 41.56 -9.64
N VAL A 238 -26.70 42.24 -9.13
CA VAL A 238 -25.38 41.69 -8.92
C VAL A 238 -25.30 41.15 -7.50
N VAL A 239 -25.21 39.83 -7.36
CA VAL A 239 -24.95 39.20 -6.06
C VAL A 239 -23.45 39.02 -5.91
N ILE A 240 -22.93 39.47 -4.76
CA ILE A 240 -21.51 39.50 -4.42
C ILE A 240 -21.34 38.68 -3.15
N SER A 241 -20.60 37.58 -3.27
CA SER A 241 -20.24 36.70 -2.16
C SER A 241 -18.74 36.88 -1.89
N PRO A 242 -18.34 37.76 -0.96
CA PRO A 242 -16.92 38.02 -0.71
C PRO A 242 -16.24 36.74 -0.18
N PRO A 243 -14.97 36.49 -0.56
CA PRO A 243 -14.21 35.38 0.02
C PRO A 243 -14.16 35.51 1.54
N ASP A 244 -14.32 34.38 2.24
CA ASP A 244 -14.25 34.28 3.71
C ASP A 244 -15.25 35.17 4.48
N SER A 245 -16.30 35.65 3.82
CA SER A 245 -17.36 36.47 4.43
C SER A 245 -18.59 35.62 4.75
N THR A 246 -19.18 35.86 5.92
CA THR A 246 -20.50 35.33 6.30
C THR A 246 -21.63 36.25 5.86
N LEU A 247 -21.34 37.23 4.99
CA LEU A 247 -22.29 38.18 4.44
C LEU A 247 -22.34 38.05 2.93
N GLU A 248 -23.53 37.83 2.41
CA GLU A 248 -23.83 37.93 0.98
C GLU A 248 -24.44 39.30 0.70
N ARG A 249 -24.10 39.87 -0.45
CA ARG A 249 -24.51 41.22 -0.82
C ARG A 249 -25.23 41.21 -2.16
N ALA A 250 -26.27 42.02 -2.31
CA ALA A 250 -26.93 42.21 -3.59
C ALA A 250 -27.03 43.69 -3.93
N VAL A 251 -26.74 44.03 -5.18
CA VAL A 251 -26.70 45.40 -5.68
C VAL A 251 -27.62 45.53 -6.88
N ILE A 252 -28.47 46.55 -6.87
CA ILE A 252 -29.37 46.87 -7.97
C ILE A 252 -29.49 48.38 -8.15
N GLN A 253 -29.66 48.82 -9.39
CA GLN A 253 -30.03 50.21 -9.69
C GLN A 253 -31.50 50.48 -9.34
N LEU A 254 -31.76 51.66 -8.77
CA LEU A 254 -33.10 52.17 -8.51
C LEU A 254 -33.55 53.08 -9.66
N ASP A 255 -34.82 52.98 -10.07
CA ASP A 255 -35.41 53.86 -11.08
C ASP A 255 -35.74 55.22 -10.46
N SER A 256 -34.71 56.08 -10.43
CA SER A 256 -34.67 57.31 -9.64
C SER A 256 -33.94 58.42 -10.40
N THR A 257 -34.34 59.67 -10.14
CA THR A 257 -33.64 60.87 -10.63
C THR A 257 -33.26 61.76 -9.44
N PRO A 258 -31.98 61.86 -9.06
CA PRO A 258 -30.77 61.27 -9.68
C PRO A 258 -30.68 59.73 -9.53
N PRO A 259 -29.88 59.04 -10.37
CA PRO A 259 -29.78 57.58 -10.34
C PRO A 259 -29.09 57.08 -9.07
N LEU A 260 -29.81 56.28 -8.28
CA LEU A 260 -29.33 55.69 -7.03
C LEU A 260 -29.16 54.17 -7.15
N MET A 261 -28.39 53.59 -6.24
CA MET A 261 -28.25 52.14 -6.09
C MET A 261 -28.68 51.69 -4.71
N LEU A 262 -29.30 50.52 -4.67
CA LEU A 262 -29.58 49.78 -3.45
C LEU A 262 -28.55 48.66 -3.31
N LEU A 263 -27.84 48.64 -2.19
CA LEU A 263 -27.03 47.54 -1.70
C LEU A 263 -27.74 46.95 -0.49
N ILE A 264 -27.99 45.65 -0.48
CA ILE A 264 -28.46 44.93 0.69
C ILE A 264 -27.46 43.85 1.08
N GLU A 265 -27.37 43.57 2.38
CA GLU A 265 -26.51 42.55 2.94
C GLU A 265 -27.35 41.57 3.77
N ARG A 266 -27.14 40.27 3.54
CA ARG A 266 -27.80 39.19 4.26
C ARG A 266 -26.75 38.29 4.90
N PRO A 267 -26.94 37.84 6.16
CA PRO A 267 -26.01 36.91 6.78
C PRO A 267 -26.25 35.49 6.25
N ILE A 268 -25.17 34.76 5.98
CA ILE A 268 -25.17 33.31 5.79
C ILE A 268 -24.70 32.69 7.11
N ASP A 269 -25.38 31.64 7.56
CA ASP A 269 -24.96 30.89 8.75
C ASP A 269 -23.54 30.32 8.53
N PRO A 270 -22.55 30.66 9.37
CA PRO A 270 -21.19 30.17 9.24
C PRO A 270 -21.09 28.64 9.30
N ALA A 271 -22.03 27.97 9.98
CA ALA A 271 -22.09 26.50 9.99
C ALA A 271 -22.31 25.94 8.58
N ILE A 272 -23.15 26.59 7.77
CA ILE A 272 -23.42 26.16 6.39
C ILE A 272 -22.19 26.32 5.52
N LEU A 273 -21.49 27.46 5.61
CA LEU A 273 -20.25 27.69 4.85
C LEU A 273 -19.18 26.66 5.20
N ASP A 274 -19.01 26.35 6.49
CA ASP A 274 -18.11 25.29 6.96
C ASP A 274 -18.52 23.91 6.43
N HIS A 275 -19.82 23.59 6.42
CA HIS A 275 -20.32 22.34 5.87
C HIS A 275 -20.09 22.21 4.36
N VAL A 276 -20.28 23.29 3.58
CA VAL A 276 -20.00 23.31 2.14
C VAL A 276 -18.52 23.04 1.90
N GLN A 277 -17.61 23.78 2.57
CA GLN A 277 -16.17 23.59 2.41
C GLN A 277 -15.71 22.19 2.80
N LYS A 278 -16.21 21.66 3.93
CA LYS A 278 -15.91 20.29 4.37
C LYS A 278 -16.42 19.25 3.39
N THR A 279 -17.58 19.48 2.78
CA THR A 279 -18.16 18.58 1.78
C THR A 279 -17.31 18.59 0.52
N GLU A 280 -16.98 19.76 -0.02
CA GLU A 280 -16.11 19.89 -1.19
C GLU A 280 -14.74 19.24 -0.97
N ALA A 281 -14.13 19.46 0.21
CA ALA A 281 -12.87 18.83 0.58
C ALA A 281 -13.00 17.30 0.68
N ALA A 282 -14.09 16.79 1.24
CA ALA A 282 -14.35 15.35 1.34
C ALA A 282 -14.57 14.70 -0.03
N VAL A 283 -15.32 15.34 -0.93
CA VAL A 283 -15.52 14.87 -2.31
C VAL A 283 -14.20 14.86 -3.06
N ALA A 284 -13.41 15.93 -2.99
CA ALA A 284 -12.10 16.01 -3.64
C ALA A 284 -11.13 14.95 -3.13
N GLU A 285 -11.08 14.71 -1.81
CA GLU A 285 -10.25 13.67 -1.21
C GLU A 285 -10.70 12.27 -1.65
N TYR A 286 -12.00 12.00 -1.64
CA TYR A 286 -12.55 10.73 -2.13
C TYR A 286 -12.20 10.49 -3.61
N GLN A 287 -12.36 11.50 -4.47
CA GLN A 287 -12.01 11.41 -5.89
C GLN A 287 -10.52 11.13 -6.09
N ARG A 288 -9.63 11.78 -5.32
CA ARG A 288 -8.18 11.53 -5.34
C ARG A 288 -7.84 10.09 -4.97
N LEU A 289 -8.44 9.57 -3.89
CA LEU A 289 -8.21 8.20 -3.45
C LEU A 289 -8.79 7.18 -4.43
N SER A 290 -9.96 7.47 -4.99
CA SER A 290 -10.63 6.64 -5.99
C SER A 290 -9.82 6.50 -7.28
N GLN A 291 -9.16 7.59 -7.74
CA GLN A 291 -8.25 7.56 -8.88
C GLN A 291 -7.02 6.65 -8.63
N ASN A 292 -6.55 6.57 -7.38
CA ASN A 292 -5.42 5.75 -6.98
C ASN A 292 -5.81 4.32 -6.53
N ARG A 293 -7.10 3.93 -6.63
CA ARG A 293 -7.58 2.63 -6.13
C ARG A 293 -6.82 1.45 -6.71
N ASN A 294 -6.52 1.48 -8.01
CA ASN A 294 -5.82 0.39 -8.70
C ASN A 294 -4.39 0.27 -8.17
N GLY A 295 -3.73 1.40 -7.87
CA GLY A 295 -2.40 1.41 -7.27
C GLY A 295 -2.42 0.80 -5.87
N LEU A 296 -3.43 1.14 -5.06
CA LEU A 296 -3.61 0.56 -3.73
C LEU A 296 -3.85 -0.96 -3.79
N GLU A 297 -4.71 -1.42 -4.70
CA GLU A 297 -4.97 -2.85 -4.92
C GLU A 297 -3.69 -3.60 -5.34
N ILE A 298 -2.94 -3.07 -6.31
CA ILE A 298 -1.70 -3.68 -6.78
C ILE A 298 -0.66 -3.73 -5.66
N SER A 299 -0.41 -2.63 -4.94
CA SER A 299 0.58 -2.62 -3.86
C SER A 299 0.22 -3.58 -2.74
N PHE A 300 -1.06 -3.70 -2.38
CA PHE A 300 -1.49 -4.68 -1.39
C PHE A 300 -1.29 -6.12 -1.87
N ALA A 301 -1.65 -6.40 -3.13
CA ALA A 301 -1.41 -7.71 -3.73
C ALA A 301 0.09 -8.05 -3.75
N LEU A 302 0.95 -7.08 -4.06
CA LEU A 302 2.41 -7.24 -4.04
C LEU A 302 2.93 -7.52 -2.63
N ILE A 303 2.49 -6.78 -1.61
CA ILE A 303 2.89 -7.03 -0.21
C ILE A 303 2.49 -8.44 0.21
N PHE A 304 1.25 -8.86 -0.03
CA PHE A 304 0.80 -10.20 0.32
C PHE A 304 1.54 -11.28 -0.48
N ALA A 305 1.83 -11.05 -1.76
CA ALA A 305 2.67 -11.94 -2.55
C ALA A 305 4.08 -12.05 -1.97
N THR A 306 4.68 -10.94 -1.50
CA THR A 306 6.01 -10.94 -0.86
C THR A 306 5.98 -11.71 0.45
N VAL A 307 4.97 -11.49 1.30
CA VAL A 307 4.79 -12.22 2.56
C VAL A 307 4.58 -13.71 2.30
N ALA A 308 3.76 -14.08 1.32
CA ALA A 308 3.55 -15.47 0.93
C ALA A 308 4.85 -16.12 0.45
N LEU A 309 5.63 -15.40 -0.36
CA LEU A 309 6.91 -15.87 -0.88
C LEU A 309 7.98 -15.96 0.20
N LEU A 310 7.94 -15.08 1.21
CA LEU A 310 8.76 -15.16 2.43
C LEU A 310 8.47 -16.44 3.21
N VAL A 311 7.19 -16.71 3.47
CA VAL A 311 6.75 -17.93 4.17
C VAL A 311 7.14 -19.17 3.37
N LEU A 312 6.91 -19.16 2.06
CA LEU A 312 7.29 -20.25 1.16
C LEU A 312 8.82 -20.47 1.14
N SER A 313 9.59 -19.38 1.08
CA SER A 313 11.06 -19.44 1.12
C SER A 313 11.55 -20.01 2.45
N ALA A 314 11.00 -19.56 3.58
CA ALA A 314 11.31 -20.11 4.90
C ALA A 314 11.00 -21.61 4.97
N ALA A 315 9.83 -22.02 4.45
CA ALA A 315 9.45 -23.42 4.42
C ALA A 315 10.40 -24.28 3.56
N VAL A 316 10.76 -23.81 2.36
CA VAL A 316 11.74 -24.51 1.50
C VAL A 316 13.11 -24.58 2.17
N LEU A 317 13.56 -23.50 2.84
CA LEU A 317 14.81 -23.49 3.58
C LEU A 317 14.81 -24.49 4.72
N ILE A 318 13.76 -24.53 5.54
CA ILE A 318 13.59 -25.47 6.64
C ILE A 318 13.52 -26.90 6.10
N GLY A 319 12.72 -27.15 5.07
CA GLY A 319 12.62 -28.45 4.41
C GLY A 319 13.96 -28.94 3.88
N LEU A 320 14.76 -28.05 3.30
CA LEU A 320 16.11 -28.36 2.82
C LEU A 320 17.10 -28.64 3.97
N VAL A 321 16.98 -27.94 5.11
CA VAL A 321 17.78 -28.22 6.31
C VAL A 321 17.47 -29.62 6.82
N ILE A 322 16.20 -29.94 7.03
CA ILE A 322 15.75 -31.24 7.54
C ILE A 322 16.14 -32.37 6.57
N ALA A 323 15.89 -32.18 5.27
CA ALA A 323 16.27 -33.15 4.25
C ALA A 323 17.78 -33.41 4.23
N ASN A 324 18.61 -32.39 4.48
CA ASN A 324 20.07 -32.56 4.58
C ASN A 324 20.49 -33.28 5.86
N GLN A 325 19.86 -32.98 6.98
CA GLN A 325 20.14 -33.64 8.26
C GLN A 325 19.83 -35.13 8.22
N ILE A 326 18.76 -35.54 7.53
CA ILE A 326 18.34 -36.96 7.48
C ILE A 326 18.96 -37.71 6.30
N ALA A 327 18.91 -37.14 5.09
CA ALA A 327 19.28 -37.89 3.88
C ALA A 327 20.80 -38.11 3.75
N LYS A 328 21.63 -37.16 4.21
CA LYS A 328 23.09 -37.31 4.12
C LYS A 328 23.61 -38.48 4.97
N PRO A 329 23.33 -38.57 6.28
CA PRO A 329 23.83 -39.70 7.09
C PRO A 329 23.31 -41.05 6.63
N ILE A 330 22.03 -41.14 6.22
CA ILE A 330 21.48 -42.37 5.62
C ILE A 330 22.26 -42.75 4.35
N GLY A 331 22.61 -41.78 3.51
CA GLY A 331 23.47 -41.99 2.35
C GLY A 331 24.90 -42.44 2.70
N HIS A 332 25.44 -42.04 3.85
CA HIS A 332 26.71 -42.57 4.37
C HIS A 332 26.58 -44.02 4.85
N LEU A 333 25.53 -44.34 5.59
CA LEU A 333 25.22 -45.69 6.06
C LEU A 333 25.05 -46.67 4.91
N MET A 334 24.27 -46.31 3.88
CA MET A 334 24.09 -47.15 2.68
C MET A 334 25.41 -47.47 1.99
N ARG A 335 26.30 -46.48 1.83
CA ARG A 335 27.61 -46.67 1.19
C ARG A 335 28.56 -47.50 2.06
N ALA A 336 28.53 -47.33 3.37
CA ALA A 336 29.32 -48.15 4.29
C ALA A 336 28.84 -49.60 4.30
N ALA A 337 27.52 -49.84 4.31
CA ALA A 337 26.95 -51.18 4.21
C ALA A 337 27.38 -51.89 2.92
N GLU A 338 27.43 -51.19 1.79
CA GLU A 338 27.91 -51.76 0.52
C GLU A 338 29.40 -52.14 0.56
N ARG A 339 30.23 -51.33 1.23
CA ARG A 339 31.66 -51.67 1.45
C ARG A 339 31.83 -52.88 2.36
N VAL A 340 31.03 -52.98 3.42
CA VAL A 340 30.99 -54.16 4.31
C VAL A 340 30.58 -55.40 3.52
N ARG A 341 29.56 -55.30 2.65
CA ARG A 341 29.13 -56.37 1.76
C ARG A 341 30.24 -56.82 0.81
N ALA A 342 31.10 -55.89 0.37
CA ALA A 342 32.28 -56.18 -0.44
C ALA A 342 33.47 -56.76 0.37
N GLY A 343 33.32 -56.96 1.68
CA GLY A 343 34.31 -57.58 2.55
C GLY A 343 35.22 -56.62 3.31
N ASP A 344 35.05 -55.30 3.14
CA ASP A 344 35.79 -54.27 3.88
C ASP A 344 35.09 -53.98 5.22
N LEU A 345 35.57 -54.62 6.29
CA LEU A 345 35.05 -54.46 7.65
C LEU A 345 35.69 -53.27 8.41
N THR A 346 36.63 -52.57 7.78
CA THR A 346 37.34 -51.44 8.38
C THR A 346 36.56 -50.12 8.25
N VAL A 347 35.57 -50.08 7.35
CA VAL A 347 34.74 -48.90 7.14
C VAL A 347 33.99 -48.52 8.42
N ARG A 348 33.96 -47.22 8.71
CA ARG A 348 33.18 -46.63 9.80
C ARG A 348 32.34 -45.48 9.25
N VAL A 349 31.14 -45.33 9.79
CA VAL A 349 30.24 -44.23 9.47
C VAL A 349 30.54 -43.08 10.42
N PRO A 350 30.73 -41.84 9.92
CA PRO A 350 30.91 -40.66 10.76
C PRO A 350 29.72 -40.48 11.70
N GLU A 351 29.99 -40.29 12.99
CA GLU A 351 28.95 -39.94 13.95
C GLU A 351 28.61 -38.46 13.81
N THR A 352 27.33 -38.17 13.56
CA THR A 352 26.83 -36.79 13.53
C THR A 352 26.64 -36.26 14.95
N ALA A 353 27.08 -35.02 15.20
CA ALA A 353 26.99 -34.37 16.50
C ALA A 353 25.55 -34.05 16.95
N THR A 354 24.54 -34.30 16.10
CA THR A 354 23.14 -33.96 16.34
C THR A 354 22.49 -34.78 17.46
N GLY A 355 23.07 -35.95 17.82
CA GLY A 355 22.57 -36.79 18.92
C GLY A 355 21.20 -37.45 18.67
N ASP A 356 20.71 -37.40 17.43
CA ASP A 356 19.40 -37.92 16.99
C ASP A 356 19.38 -39.44 16.78
N GLU A 357 18.21 -40.00 16.44
CA GLU A 357 18.01 -41.42 16.14
C GLU A 357 18.97 -41.91 15.03
N VAL A 358 19.33 -41.01 14.11
CA VAL A 358 20.25 -41.29 13.02
C VAL A 358 21.69 -41.46 13.54
N ALA A 359 22.12 -40.65 14.51
CA ALA A 359 23.38 -40.89 15.24
C ALA A 359 23.33 -42.21 16.05
N GLY A 360 22.16 -42.58 16.59
CA GLY A 360 21.92 -43.89 17.18
C GLY A 360 22.19 -45.05 16.21
N LEU A 361 21.69 -44.94 14.98
CA LEU A 361 21.87 -45.92 13.92
C LEU A 361 23.34 -46.04 13.48
N SER A 362 24.06 -44.91 13.33
CA SER A 362 25.49 -44.91 13.02
C SER A 362 26.32 -45.64 14.07
N ARG A 363 26.05 -45.41 15.36
CA ARG A 363 26.72 -46.12 16.47
C ARG A 363 26.43 -47.61 16.45
N ALA A 364 25.17 -48.00 16.24
CA ALA A 364 24.79 -49.41 16.14
C ALA A 364 25.49 -50.11 14.96
N PHE A 365 25.55 -49.47 13.80
CA PHE A 365 26.25 -49.99 12.62
C PHE A 365 27.76 -50.17 12.86
N ASN A 366 28.41 -49.17 13.46
CA ASN A 366 29.85 -49.23 13.80
C ASN A 366 30.15 -50.35 14.82
N ARG A 367 29.27 -50.58 15.81
CA ARG A 367 29.41 -51.70 16.75
C ARG A 367 29.29 -53.06 16.07
N MET A 368 28.26 -53.24 15.24
CA MET A 368 28.04 -54.49 14.50
C MET A 368 29.23 -54.83 13.58
N THR A 369 29.73 -53.84 12.83
CA THR A 369 30.89 -54.03 11.94
C THR A 369 32.19 -54.28 12.71
N GLY A 370 32.35 -53.67 13.89
CA GLY A 370 33.44 -53.99 14.82
C GLY A 370 33.39 -55.45 15.30
N GLN A 371 32.21 -55.96 15.68
CA GLN A 371 32.03 -57.34 16.10
C GLN A 371 32.31 -58.33 14.98
N LEU A 372 31.82 -58.08 13.76
CA LEU A 372 32.12 -58.91 12.58
C LEU A 372 33.62 -58.95 12.27
N ALA A 373 34.32 -57.81 12.39
CA ALA A 373 35.76 -57.75 12.17
C ALA A 373 36.53 -58.59 13.21
N ALA A 374 36.14 -58.50 14.49
CA ALA A 374 36.73 -59.28 15.57
C ALA A 374 36.51 -60.78 15.37
N GLN A 375 35.27 -61.21 15.06
CA GLN A 375 34.95 -62.62 14.80
C GLN A 375 35.72 -63.18 13.60
N ARG A 376 35.88 -62.41 12.52
CA ARG A 376 36.69 -62.83 11.37
C ARG A 376 38.17 -62.96 11.73
N ALA A 377 38.71 -62.05 12.55
CA ALA A 377 40.08 -62.12 13.01
C ALA A 377 40.33 -63.35 13.88
N GLU A 378 39.42 -63.65 14.82
CA GLU A 378 39.47 -64.87 15.65
C GLU A 378 39.44 -66.15 14.80
N LEU A 379 38.54 -66.21 13.80
CA LEU A 379 38.47 -67.35 12.87
C LEU A 379 39.77 -67.51 12.06
N MET A 380 40.37 -66.43 11.59
CA MET A 380 41.65 -66.48 10.85
C MET A 380 42.81 -66.94 11.73
N VAL A 381 42.87 -66.51 12.99
CA VAL A 381 43.86 -66.98 13.97
C VAL A 381 43.69 -68.48 14.23
N ALA A 382 42.45 -68.95 14.43
CA ALA A 382 42.16 -70.37 14.62
C ALA A 382 42.54 -71.23 13.40
N TYR A 383 42.25 -70.76 12.18
CA TYR A 383 42.69 -71.43 10.95
C TYR A 383 44.21 -71.49 10.82
N GLY A 384 44.92 -70.41 11.17
CA GLY A 384 46.39 -70.38 11.17
C GLY A 384 46.99 -71.41 12.12
N GLN A 385 46.45 -71.51 13.34
CA GLN A 385 46.86 -72.52 14.32
C GLN A 385 46.62 -73.96 13.82
N LEU A 386 45.50 -74.21 13.14
CA LEU A 386 45.22 -75.52 12.55
C LEU A 386 46.19 -75.87 11.41
N ASP A 387 46.52 -74.91 10.54
CA ASP A 387 47.47 -75.12 9.43
C ASP A 387 48.88 -75.40 9.95
N GLU A 388 49.31 -74.66 10.97
CA GLU A 388 50.61 -74.84 11.64
C GLU A 388 50.69 -76.23 12.28
N ARG A 389 49.61 -76.67 12.95
CA ARG A 389 49.52 -78.01 13.54
C ARG A 389 49.57 -79.11 12.47
N ARG A 390 48.96 -78.88 11.30
CA ARG A 390 48.98 -79.81 10.16
C ARG A 390 50.39 -80.00 9.60
N ARG A 391 51.13 -78.89 9.41
CA ARG A 391 52.52 -78.94 8.94
C ARG A 391 53.45 -79.68 9.90
N PHE A 392 53.24 -79.55 11.21
CA PHE A 392 54.01 -80.29 12.21
C PHE A 392 53.74 -81.79 12.22
N THR A 393 52.58 -82.25 11.73
CA THR A 393 52.24 -83.67 11.66
C THR A 393 52.57 -84.35 10.32
N GLU A 394 52.92 -83.58 9.28
CA GLU A 394 53.29 -84.11 7.95
C GLU A 394 54.81 -84.18 7.72
N THR A 395 55.62 -83.68 8.64
CA THR A 395 57.08 -83.89 8.71
C THR A 395 57.41 -84.98 9.73
#